data_AF-A0A258B0W3-F1
#
_entry.id   AF-A0A258B0W3-F1
#
_cell.length_a   1.000
_cell.length_b   1.000
_cell.length_c   1.000
_cell.angle_alpha   90.00
_cell.angle_beta   90.00
_cell.angle_gamma   90.00
#
_symmetry.space_group_name_H-M   'P 1'
#
loop_
_entity.id
_entity.type
_entity.pdbx_description
1 polymer ?
#
loop_
_entity_poly.entity_id
_entity_poly.type
_entity_poly.pdbx_seq_one_letter_code
_entity_poly.pdbx_strand_id
1 'polypeptide(L)'
;MGATLKSLEKELEITLEDFNLVGRSPDASIRLVDGGVSRQHATIRRDGQLFWVSDLGSANGSFVNDVAVTTARALRHGDRVQFGTSTFIFDSQDEERPPSETSNVSTQSLHTIALPVKTVRATLLVGDLRNFTTISSQLSAEEVAAMLREWYAQCEKVLKTRDAIIDKFIGDGVFAYWPGDDISSRIKATEAAKILSSPDSSESPKRKWLKENMNLEVHCHIGLNIGDVALGAMGRGVNTAVGEAVNVTFRIESLTRKLQVPVLAGAPFLNGWAEGLQLYQNAGIHPVKGQPDPVEVYSLIDVPTMSF
;
A
#
# COMPACT_ATOMS: atom_id res chain seq x y z
N MET A 1 -24.66 16.22 8.55
CA MET A 1 -23.53 16.33 9.49
C MET A 1 -22.26 16.45 8.68
N GLY A 2 -21.59 17.59 8.80
CA GLY A 2 -20.39 17.95 8.03
C GLY A 2 -19.18 18.15 8.94
N ALA A 3 -17.99 17.99 8.36
CA ALA A 3 -16.73 18.37 8.98
C ALA A 3 -16.08 19.48 8.16
N THR A 4 -15.28 20.33 8.78
CA THR A 4 -14.56 21.42 8.12
C THR A 4 -13.07 21.39 8.44
N LEU A 5 -12.25 21.92 7.53
CA LEU A 5 -10.88 22.32 7.81
C LEU A 5 -10.82 23.84 7.92
N LYS A 6 -10.34 24.34 9.06
CA LYS A 6 -10.14 25.76 9.31
C LYS A 6 -8.65 26.08 9.24
N SER A 7 -8.25 26.93 8.30
CA SER A 7 -6.85 27.32 8.16
C SER A 7 -6.39 28.14 9.37
N LEU A 8 -5.17 27.90 9.86
CA LEU A 8 -4.58 28.69 10.96
C LEU A 8 -3.91 29.98 10.48
N GLU A 9 -3.60 30.07 9.19
CA GLU A 9 -2.83 31.17 8.61
C GLU A 9 -3.69 32.12 7.76
N LYS A 10 -4.87 31.66 7.34
CA LYS A 10 -5.80 32.37 6.46
C LYS A 10 -7.21 32.26 7.02
N GLU A 11 -8.07 33.24 6.79
CA GLU A 11 -9.52 33.12 7.05
C GLU A 11 -10.19 32.22 5.99
N LEU A 12 -9.76 30.96 5.93
CA LEU A 12 -10.26 29.96 4.98
C LEU A 12 -10.84 28.78 5.77
N GLU A 13 -12.13 28.54 5.58
CA GLU A 13 -12.84 27.37 6.08
C GLU A 13 -13.34 26.53 4.91
N ILE A 14 -13.08 25.22 4.97
CA ILE A 14 -13.32 24.30 3.87
C ILE A 14 -14.20 23.16 4.37
N THR A 15 -15.40 23.04 3.82
CA THR A 15 -16.29 21.91 4.11
C THR A 15 -15.78 20.65 3.44
N LEU A 16 -15.69 19.56 4.21
CA LEU A 16 -15.25 18.26 3.73
C LEU A 16 -16.44 17.45 3.21
N GLU A 17 -16.27 16.93 2.00
CA GLU A 17 -17.15 15.93 1.39
C GLU A 17 -16.70 14.51 1.74
N ASP A 18 -17.36 13.48 1.19
CA ASP A 18 -16.99 12.09 1.44
C ASP A 18 -15.59 11.74 0.88
N PHE A 19 -15.16 12.43 -0.16
CA PHE A 19 -13.82 12.33 -0.72
C PHE A 19 -13.28 13.72 -1.04
N ASN A 20 -12.08 14.03 -0.55
CA ASN A 20 -11.42 15.29 -0.77
C ASN A 20 -9.99 15.06 -1.22
N LEU A 21 -9.62 15.59 -2.38
CA LEU A 21 -8.25 15.60 -2.87
C LEU A 21 -7.61 16.93 -2.51
N VAL A 22 -6.59 16.89 -1.65
CA VAL A 22 -5.81 18.06 -1.26
C VAL A 22 -4.60 18.16 -2.19
N GLY A 23 -4.39 19.33 -2.78
CA GLY A 23 -3.26 19.55 -3.67
C GLY A 23 -3.21 20.95 -4.27
N ARG A 24 -2.14 21.26 -4.99
CA ARG A 24 -1.99 22.54 -5.69
C ARG A 24 -2.54 22.56 -7.12
N SER A 25 -2.83 21.39 -7.70
CA SER A 25 -3.37 21.33 -9.07
C SER A 25 -4.80 21.85 -9.14
N PRO A 26 -5.27 22.27 -10.34
CA PRO A 26 -6.68 22.62 -10.55
C PRO A 26 -7.64 21.47 -10.27
N ASP A 27 -7.16 20.22 -10.39
CA ASP A 27 -7.97 19.00 -10.21
C ASP A 27 -8.18 18.62 -8.73
N ALA A 28 -7.53 19.33 -7.80
CA ALA A 28 -7.72 19.11 -6.37
C ALA A 28 -9.02 19.76 -5.88
N SER A 29 -9.90 19.00 -5.23
CA SER A 29 -11.13 19.55 -4.64
C SER A 29 -10.85 20.52 -3.50
N ILE A 30 -9.72 20.31 -2.79
CA ILE A 30 -9.16 21.26 -1.83
C ILE A 30 -7.87 21.81 -2.42
N ARG A 31 -8.00 22.93 -3.13
CA ARG A 31 -6.89 23.55 -3.83
C ARG A 31 -6.10 24.49 -2.92
N LEU A 32 -4.85 24.12 -2.63
CA LEU A 32 -3.92 24.92 -1.84
C LEU A 32 -2.86 25.55 -2.75
N VAL A 33 -2.90 26.87 -2.89
CA VAL A 33 -1.91 27.63 -3.67
C VAL A 33 -0.68 27.88 -2.81
N ASP A 34 0.07 26.82 -2.55
CA ASP A 34 1.26 26.81 -1.71
C ASP A 34 2.38 26.03 -2.43
N GLY A 35 3.58 26.62 -2.47
CA GLY A 35 4.76 26.00 -3.07
C GLY A 35 5.22 24.73 -2.34
N GLY A 36 4.89 24.60 -1.05
CA GLY A 36 5.15 23.42 -0.24
C GLY A 36 4.18 22.25 -0.51
N VAL A 37 3.08 22.49 -1.22
CA VAL A 37 2.04 21.48 -1.48
C VAL A 37 2.25 20.83 -2.85
N SER A 38 2.08 19.51 -2.92
CA SER A 38 2.25 18.72 -4.15
C SER A 38 1.00 18.83 -5.04
N ARG A 39 1.13 18.53 -6.34
CA ARG A 39 -0.01 18.64 -7.29
C ARG A 39 -1.23 17.86 -6.80
N GLN A 40 -0.98 16.60 -6.43
CA GLN A 40 -1.85 15.78 -5.61
C GLN A 40 -1.02 15.44 -4.36
N HIS A 41 -1.47 15.87 -3.19
CA HIS A 41 -0.64 15.84 -1.97
C HIS A 41 -1.19 14.84 -0.96
N ALA A 42 -2.48 14.91 -0.66
CA ALA A 42 -3.14 14.02 0.27
C ALA A 42 -4.60 13.81 -0.11
N THR A 43 -5.22 12.81 0.47
CA THR A 43 -6.68 12.64 0.43
C THR A 43 -7.25 12.70 1.83
N ILE A 44 -8.45 13.26 1.97
CA ILE A 44 -9.28 13.12 3.17
C ILE A 44 -10.56 12.40 2.77
N ARG A 45 -10.80 11.22 3.35
CA ARG A 45 -11.95 10.37 3.05
C ARG A 45 -12.83 10.18 4.27
N ARG A 46 -14.14 10.27 4.08
CA ARG A 46 -15.12 9.86 5.07
C ARG A 46 -15.33 8.36 5.00
N ASP A 47 -15.36 7.72 6.16
CA ASP A 47 -15.74 6.32 6.35
C ASP A 47 -16.65 6.24 7.58
N GLY A 48 -17.94 6.03 7.36
CA GLY A 48 -18.97 6.17 8.37
C GLY A 48 -19.03 7.59 8.95
N GLN A 49 -18.92 7.71 10.28
CA GLN A 49 -18.94 9.00 10.97
C GLN A 49 -17.59 9.74 10.98
N LEU A 50 -16.56 9.12 10.44
CA LEU A 50 -15.21 9.52 10.78
C LEU A 50 -14.38 9.83 9.52
N PHE A 51 -13.52 10.85 9.60
CA PHE A 51 -12.67 11.28 8.48
C PHE A 51 -11.24 10.76 8.61
N TRP A 52 -10.62 10.43 7.49
CA TRP A 52 -9.28 9.87 7.42
C TRP A 52 -8.42 10.65 6.45
N VAL A 53 -7.22 11.06 6.87
CA VAL A 53 -6.22 11.67 6.00
C VAL A 53 -5.17 10.66 5.56
N SER A 54 -4.80 10.66 4.29
CA SER A 54 -3.73 9.82 3.72
C SER A 54 -2.83 10.67 2.84
N ASP A 55 -1.52 10.61 3.04
CA ASP A 55 -0.54 11.22 2.13
C ASP A 55 -0.41 10.41 0.84
N LEU A 56 -0.25 11.08 -0.31
CA LEU A 56 -0.13 10.46 -1.63
C LEU A 56 1.33 10.36 -2.13
N GLY A 57 2.31 10.34 -1.22
CA GLY A 57 3.73 10.40 -1.56
C GLY A 57 4.18 11.83 -1.86
N SER A 58 3.68 12.78 -1.08
CA SER A 58 3.97 14.19 -1.27
C SER A 58 5.43 14.54 -0.96
N ALA A 59 5.96 15.58 -1.61
CA ALA A 59 7.37 15.95 -1.48
C ALA A 59 7.76 16.41 -0.06
N ASN A 60 6.83 17.06 0.64
CA ASN A 60 7.05 17.63 1.98
C ASN A 60 6.29 16.90 3.09
N GLY A 61 5.53 15.85 2.74
CA GLY A 61 4.71 15.09 3.66
C GLY A 61 3.45 15.82 4.13
N SER A 62 2.56 15.02 4.70
CA SER A 62 1.38 15.46 5.46
C SER A 62 1.59 15.11 6.94
N PHE A 63 1.08 15.92 7.87
CA PHE A 63 1.23 15.69 9.31
C PHE A 63 -0.11 15.87 10.03
N VAL A 64 -0.32 15.10 11.09
CA VAL A 64 -1.42 15.29 12.05
C VAL A 64 -0.83 15.39 13.44
N ASN A 65 -1.04 16.54 14.10
CA ASN A 65 -0.44 16.88 15.40
C ASN A 65 1.08 16.65 15.39
N ASP A 66 1.76 17.22 14.38
CA ASP A 66 3.22 17.15 14.16
C ASP A 66 3.78 15.74 13.88
N VAL A 67 2.92 14.74 13.71
CA VAL A 67 3.32 13.37 13.35
C VAL A 67 3.02 13.11 11.88
N ALA A 68 4.04 12.64 11.14
CA ALA A 68 3.93 12.35 9.71
C ALA A 68 2.85 11.28 9.41
N VAL A 69 2.04 11.55 8.40
CA VAL A 69 1.01 10.64 7.87
C VAL A 69 1.69 9.69 6.89
N THR A 70 2.39 8.70 7.41
CA THR A 70 3.01 7.61 6.61
C THR A 70 2.00 6.52 6.25
N THR A 71 0.90 6.43 7.00
CA THR A 71 -0.29 5.62 6.73
C THR A 71 -1.55 6.45 6.99
N ALA A 72 -2.70 5.99 6.47
CA ALA A 72 -3.98 6.67 6.66
C ALA A 72 -4.29 6.89 8.15
N ARG A 73 -4.62 8.13 8.53
CA ARG A 73 -4.82 8.53 9.92
C ARG A 73 -6.20 9.14 10.14
N ALA A 74 -6.84 8.67 11.21
CA ALA A 74 -8.10 9.20 11.68
C ALA A 74 -7.97 10.66 12.14
N LEU A 75 -8.87 11.53 11.70
CA LEU A 75 -9.02 12.89 12.22
C LEU A 75 -10.08 12.92 13.33
N ARG A 76 -9.79 13.67 14.39
CA ARG A 76 -10.70 14.01 15.49
C ARG A 76 -10.89 15.52 15.59
N HIS A 77 -12.03 15.95 16.13
CA HIS A 77 -12.28 17.38 16.33
C HIS A 77 -11.12 18.03 17.10
N GLY A 78 -10.60 19.14 16.58
CA GLY A 78 -9.45 19.85 17.10
C GLY A 78 -8.08 19.39 16.59
N ASP A 79 -7.99 18.31 15.80
CA ASP A 79 -6.71 17.86 15.26
C ASP A 79 -6.08 18.90 14.33
N ARG A 80 -4.79 19.17 14.52
CA ARG A 80 -3.98 20.01 13.64
C ARG A 80 -3.49 19.17 12.46
N VAL A 81 -3.90 19.54 11.25
CA VAL A 81 -3.52 18.86 10.00
C VAL A 81 -2.64 19.79 9.17
N GLN A 82 -1.50 19.30 8.72
CA GLN A 82 -0.55 20.06 7.91
C GLN A 82 -0.31 19.35 6.58
N PHE A 83 -0.31 20.13 5.50
CA PHE A 83 -0.01 19.70 4.14
C PHE A 83 1.09 20.59 3.58
N GLY A 84 2.31 20.06 3.42
CA GLY A 84 3.47 20.89 3.13
C GLY A 84 3.67 21.96 4.19
N THR A 85 3.53 23.24 3.83
CA THR A 85 3.61 24.37 4.77
C THR A 85 2.24 24.87 5.25
N SER A 86 1.15 24.46 4.62
CA SER A 86 -0.20 24.90 4.98
C SER A 86 -0.76 24.11 6.16
N THR A 87 -1.25 24.82 7.19
CA THR A 87 -1.76 24.22 8.43
C THR A 87 -3.26 24.52 8.66
N PHE A 88 -3.99 23.52 9.13
CA PHE A 88 -5.44 23.54 9.38
C PHE A 88 -5.78 22.91 10.74
N ILE A 89 -6.96 23.23 11.27
CA ILE A 89 -7.64 22.51 12.35
C ILE A 89 -8.84 21.78 11.75
N PHE A 90 -8.97 20.50 12.05
CA PHE A 90 -10.13 19.70 11.69
C PHE A 90 -11.26 19.90 12.72
N ASP A 91 -12.45 20.25 12.24
CA ASP A 91 -13.63 20.48 13.07
C ASP A 91 -14.76 19.55 12.62
N SER A 92 -15.22 18.65 13.50
CA SER A 92 -16.41 17.83 13.27
C SER A 92 -17.51 18.15 14.27
N GLN A 93 -18.74 18.35 13.81
CA GLN A 93 -19.91 18.67 14.65
C GLN A 93 -20.47 17.50 15.48
N ASP A 94 -19.86 16.31 15.41
CA ASP A 94 -20.34 15.09 16.10
C ASP A 94 -19.64 14.81 17.46
N GLU A 95 -18.71 15.66 17.91
CA GLU A 95 -18.15 15.61 19.29
C GLU A 95 -18.79 16.70 20.16
N GLU A 96 -20.03 16.49 20.63
CA GLU A 96 -20.58 17.30 21.73
C GLU A 96 -19.81 17.00 23.04
N ARG A 97 -19.10 18.03 23.48
CA ARG A 97 -18.47 18.27 24.79
C ARG A 97 -19.21 17.61 25.99
N PRO A 98 -18.52 16.84 26.87
CA PRO A 98 -19.07 16.57 28.20
C PRO A 98 -19.08 17.85 29.06
N PRO A 99 -20.07 18.05 29.94
CA PRO A 99 -20.13 19.25 30.77
C PRO A 99 -18.93 19.32 31.72
N SER A 100 -18.48 20.56 31.93
CA SER A 100 -17.45 20.97 32.86
C SER A 100 -17.59 20.39 34.27
N GLU A 101 -16.53 19.79 34.78
CA GLU A 101 -16.16 19.88 36.20
C GLU A 101 -14.70 20.37 36.31
N THR A 102 -14.60 21.60 36.82
CA THR A 102 -13.51 22.20 37.61
C THR A 102 -12.08 21.64 37.51
N SER A 103 -11.20 22.50 37.00
CA SER A 103 -9.83 22.79 37.49
C SER A 103 -9.16 21.72 38.34
N ASN A 104 -8.14 21.06 37.78
CA ASN A 104 -6.76 21.22 38.27
C ASN A 104 -5.76 20.78 37.19
N VAL A 105 -4.78 21.64 36.96
CA VAL A 105 -3.61 21.36 36.12
C VAL A 105 -2.87 20.18 36.73
N SER A 106 -2.79 19.09 35.98
CA SER A 106 -1.80 18.04 36.18
C SER A 106 -1.55 17.40 34.84
N THR A 107 -0.31 17.55 34.37
CA THR A 107 0.29 16.92 33.20
C THR A 107 -0.04 15.43 33.17
N GLN A 108 -1.17 15.05 32.55
CA GLN A 108 -1.48 13.66 32.31
C GLN A 108 -0.86 13.28 30.97
N SER A 109 0.29 12.63 31.08
CA SER A 109 0.92 11.81 30.06
C SER A 109 -0.13 11.15 29.17
N LEU A 110 -0.05 11.39 27.86
CA LEU A 110 -0.78 10.63 26.85
C LEU A 110 -0.51 9.15 27.07
N HIS A 111 -1.44 8.45 27.70
CA HIS A 111 -1.51 7.00 27.58
C HIS A 111 -2.08 6.74 26.18
N THR A 112 -1.17 6.66 25.20
CA THR A 112 -1.45 5.99 23.95
C THR A 112 -1.92 4.60 24.33
N ILE A 113 -3.22 4.31 24.17
CA ILE A 113 -3.66 2.91 24.13
C ILE A 113 -3.09 2.40 22.79
N ALA A 114 -1.83 2.00 22.82
CA ALA A 114 -1.21 1.22 21.77
C ALA A 114 -1.99 -0.08 21.75
N LEU A 115 -2.83 -0.26 20.72
CA LEU A 115 -3.33 -1.59 20.41
C LEU A 115 -2.09 -2.48 20.25
N PRO A 116 -2.02 -3.64 20.92
CA PRO A 116 -0.79 -4.39 21.05
C PRO A 116 -0.24 -4.72 19.67
N VAL A 117 0.90 -4.11 19.33
CA VAL A 117 1.66 -4.43 18.13
C VAL A 117 2.37 -5.73 18.42
N LYS A 118 2.00 -6.78 17.67
CA LYS A 118 2.66 -8.08 17.76
C LYS A 118 3.66 -8.19 16.63
N THR A 119 4.94 -8.29 16.98
CA THR A 119 5.94 -8.73 16.01
C THR A 119 5.66 -10.18 15.65
N VAL A 120 5.41 -10.43 14.37
CA VAL A 120 5.15 -11.75 13.82
C VAL A 120 6.10 -11.95 12.67
N ARG A 121 6.78 -13.09 12.65
CA ARG A 121 7.53 -13.52 11.48
C ARG A 121 6.55 -13.92 10.39
N ALA A 122 6.72 -13.43 9.17
CA ALA A 122 5.76 -13.63 8.10
C ALA A 122 6.43 -13.88 6.74
N THR A 123 5.74 -14.65 5.91
CA THR A 123 6.01 -14.82 4.49
C THR A 123 5.25 -13.76 3.71
N LEU A 124 5.96 -12.93 2.97
CA LEU A 124 5.45 -11.71 2.35
C LEU A 124 5.38 -11.88 0.83
N LEU A 125 4.32 -11.36 0.21
CA LEU A 125 4.15 -11.27 -1.23
C LEU A 125 3.74 -9.84 -1.60
N VAL A 126 4.52 -9.24 -2.49
CA VAL A 126 4.15 -8.02 -3.20
C VAL A 126 4.03 -8.35 -4.67
N GLY A 127 2.89 -8.03 -5.27
CA GLY A 127 2.66 -8.13 -6.70
C GLY A 127 2.36 -6.77 -7.31
N ASP A 128 2.81 -6.50 -8.52
CA ASP A 128 2.50 -5.28 -9.28
C ASP A 128 2.27 -5.59 -10.76
N LEU A 129 1.41 -4.82 -11.46
CA LEU A 129 1.16 -5.08 -12.88
C LEU A 129 2.30 -4.52 -13.74
N ARG A 130 2.74 -5.32 -14.73
CA ARG A 130 3.73 -4.85 -15.70
C ARG A 130 3.09 -3.82 -16.64
N ASN A 131 3.86 -2.77 -16.95
CA ASN A 131 3.52 -1.77 -17.95
C ASN A 131 2.11 -1.15 -17.76
N PHE A 132 1.61 -1.11 -16.52
CA PHE A 132 0.28 -0.57 -16.23
C PHE A 132 0.12 0.86 -16.71
N THR A 133 1.16 1.69 -16.62
CA THR A 133 1.13 3.06 -17.19
C THR A 133 0.89 3.05 -18.70
N THR A 134 1.51 2.13 -19.44
CA THR A 134 1.32 1.97 -20.88
C THR A 134 -0.08 1.46 -21.20
N ILE A 135 -0.57 0.48 -20.45
CA ILE A 135 -1.92 -0.08 -20.62
C ILE A 135 -2.98 0.99 -20.31
N SER A 136 -2.89 1.65 -19.16
CA SER A 136 -3.84 2.67 -18.73
C SER A 136 -3.87 3.92 -19.62
N SER A 137 -2.76 4.24 -20.30
CA SER A 137 -2.73 5.34 -21.29
C SER A 137 -3.48 5.03 -22.60
N GLN A 138 -3.72 3.74 -22.89
CA GLN A 138 -4.39 3.28 -24.12
C GLN A 138 -5.87 2.94 -23.90
N LEU A 139 -6.32 2.94 -22.65
CA LEU A 139 -7.66 2.54 -22.24
C LEU A 139 -8.45 3.73 -21.72
N SER A 140 -9.78 3.67 -21.82
CA SER A 140 -10.64 4.62 -21.11
C SER A 140 -10.57 4.40 -19.59
N ALA A 141 -10.96 5.40 -18.82
CA ALA A 141 -11.01 5.29 -17.35
C ALA A 141 -11.92 4.12 -16.89
N GLU A 142 -13.04 3.91 -17.58
CA GLU A 142 -13.97 2.81 -17.32
C GLU A 142 -13.34 1.44 -17.61
N GLU A 143 -12.55 1.35 -18.69
CA GLU A 143 -11.85 0.12 -19.07
C GLU A 143 -10.72 -0.23 -18.11
N VAL A 144 -9.94 0.77 -17.68
CA VAL A 144 -8.92 0.59 -16.64
C VAL A 144 -9.57 0.11 -15.34
N ALA A 145 -10.66 0.73 -14.93
CA ALA A 145 -11.38 0.33 -13.72
C ALA A 145 -11.95 -1.09 -13.83
N ALA A 146 -12.48 -1.49 -15.00
CA ALA A 146 -12.96 -2.85 -15.23
C ALA A 146 -11.82 -3.87 -15.17
N MET A 147 -10.69 -3.59 -15.81
CA MET A 147 -9.50 -4.43 -15.77
C MET A 147 -8.97 -4.61 -14.34
N LEU A 148 -8.86 -3.51 -13.57
CA LEU A 148 -8.41 -3.56 -12.18
C LEU A 148 -9.37 -4.35 -11.29
N ARG A 149 -10.69 -4.21 -11.47
CA ARG A 149 -11.68 -5.01 -10.72
C ARG A 149 -11.51 -6.51 -10.97
N GLU A 150 -11.36 -6.92 -12.24
CA GLU A 150 -11.12 -8.33 -12.57
C GLU A 150 -9.78 -8.83 -12.02
N TRP A 151 -8.74 -7.99 -12.07
CA TRP A 151 -7.43 -8.29 -11.48
C TRP A 151 -7.51 -8.50 -9.96
N TYR A 152 -8.17 -7.59 -9.23
CA TYR A 152 -8.33 -7.71 -7.79
C TYR A 152 -9.13 -8.97 -7.43
N ALA A 153 -10.21 -9.26 -8.16
CA ALA A 153 -10.99 -10.48 -7.94
C ALA A 153 -10.14 -11.75 -8.15
N GLN A 154 -9.26 -11.77 -9.15
CA GLN A 154 -8.31 -12.88 -9.35
C GLN A 154 -7.30 -12.97 -8.21
N CYS A 155 -6.70 -11.85 -7.79
CA CYS A 155 -5.80 -11.81 -6.64
C CYS A 155 -6.48 -12.36 -5.39
N GLU A 156 -7.69 -11.90 -5.09
CA GLU A 156 -8.47 -12.37 -3.95
C GLU A 156 -8.71 -13.88 -4.02
N LYS A 157 -9.16 -14.40 -5.16
CA LYS A 157 -9.38 -15.84 -5.37
C LYS A 157 -8.09 -16.62 -5.13
N VAL A 158 -6.99 -16.24 -5.78
CA VAL A 158 -5.73 -16.98 -5.75
C VAL A 158 -5.08 -16.96 -4.36
N LEU A 159 -5.10 -15.79 -3.70
CA LEU A 159 -4.45 -15.58 -2.40
C LEU A 159 -5.28 -16.15 -1.25
N LYS A 160 -6.60 -15.91 -1.21
CA LYS A 160 -7.47 -16.42 -0.13
C LYS A 160 -7.61 -17.94 -0.16
N THR A 161 -7.68 -18.56 -1.35
CA THR A 161 -7.71 -20.04 -1.48
C THR A 161 -6.43 -20.70 -1.01
N ARG A 162 -5.37 -19.92 -0.78
CA ARG A 162 -4.08 -20.35 -0.24
C ARG A 162 -3.84 -19.79 1.16
N ASP A 163 -4.88 -19.39 1.88
CA ASP A 163 -4.82 -18.88 3.26
C ASP A 163 -3.98 -17.59 3.44
N ALA A 164 -3.73 -16.84 2.37
CA ALA A 164 -3.05 -15.57 2.49
C ALA A 164 -3.98 -14.52 3.12
N ILE A 165 -3.40 -13.64 3.94
CA ILE A 165 -4.05 -12.41 4.40
C ILE A 165 -3.68 -11.31 3.41
N ILE A 166 -4.68 -10.79 2.71
CA ILE A 166 -4.50 -9.62 1.83
C ILE A 166 -4.54 -8.39 2.72
N ASP A 167 -3.42 -7.67 2.77
CA ASP A 167 -3.27 -6.47 3.58
C ASP A 167 -3.94 -5.28 2.89
N LYS A 168 -3.54 -5.01 1.64
CA LYS A 168 -4.13 -3.96 0.82
C LYS A 168 -3.80 -4.11 -0.68
N PHE A 169 -4.59 -3.40 -1.48
CA PHE A 169 -4.26 -3.08 -2.87
C PHE A 169 -3.66 -1.66 -2.95
N ILE A 170 -2.63 -1.47 -3.78
CA ILE A 170 -1.89 -0.20 -3.92
C ILE A 170 -1.81 0.13 -5.40
N GLY A 171 -2.79 0.90 -5.90
CA GLY A 171 -2.93 1.07 -7.34
C GLY A 171 -3.13 -0.29 -8.00
N ASP A 172 -2.31 -0.62 -8.98
CA ASP A 172 -2.26 -1.91 -9.66
C ASP A 172 -1.57 -3.04 -8.86
N GLY A 173 -0.96 -2.72 -7.72
CA GLY A 173 -0.27 -3.67 -6.86
C GLY A 173 -1.14 -4.32 -5.78
N VAL A 174 -0.68 -5.46 -5.27
CA VAL A 174 -1.25 -6.22 -4.16
C VAL A 174 -0.18 -6.53 -3.13
N PHE A 175 -0.49 -6.31 -1.85
CA PHE A 175 0.34 -6.75 -0.74
C PHE A 175 -0.42 -7.77 0.10
N ALA A 176 0.18 -8.94 0.29
CA ALA A 176 -0.38 -10.04 1.06
C ALA A 176 0.71 -10.76 1.86
N TYR A 177 0.31 -11.50 2.88
CA TYR A 177 1.23 -12.26 3.70
C TYR A 177 0.60 -13.51 4.32
N TRP A 178 1.47 -14.42 4.76
CA TRP A 178 1.14 -15.55 5.61
C TRP A 178 1.87 -15.38 6.94
N PRO A 179 1.18 -15.47 8.09
CA PRO A 179 1.87 -15.57 9.38
C PRO A 179 2.73 -16.84 9.43
N GLY A 180 4.00 -16.69 9.77
CA GLY A 180 4.98 -17.79 9.82
C GLY A 180 5.96 -17.80 8.65
N ASP A 181 7.02 -18.59 8.82
CA ASP A 181 8.05 -18.88 7.82
C ASP A 181 8.18 -20.39 7.54
N ASP A 182 7.11 -21.13 7.82
CA ASP A 182 7.03 -22.57 7.61
C ASP A 182 7.00 -22.94 6.11
N ILE A 183 7.34 -24.19 5.82
CA ILE A 183 7.42 -24.70 4.44
C ILE A 183 6.06 -24.64 3.73
N SER A 184 4.94 -24.82 4.43
CA SER A 184 3.60 -24.76 3.82
C SER A 184 3.29 -23.35 3.33
N SER A 185 3.59 -22.33 4.13
CA SER A 185 3.47 -20.92 3.73
C SER A 185 4.33 -20.58 2.51
N ARG A 186 5.56 -21.11 2.41
CA ARG A 186 6.45 -20.91 1.26
C ARG A 186 5.93 -21.57 -0.02
N ILE A 187 5.39 -22.78 0.08
CA ILE A 187 4.76 -23.49 -1.05
C ILE A 187 3.54 -22.71 -1.54
N LYS A 188 2.63 -22.32 -0.64
CA LYS A 188 1.44 -21.53 -0.95
C LYS A 188 1.81 -20.19 -1.63
N ALA A 189 2.79 -19.48 -1.11
CA ALA A 189 3.29 -18.24 -1.71
C ALA A 189 3.88 -18.48 -3.11
N THR A 190 4.63 -19.57 -3.30
CA THR A 190 5.21 -19.95 -4.60
C THR A 190 4.14 -20.29 -5.63
N GLU A 191 3.11 -21.05 -5.25
CA GLU A 191 1.98 -21.35 -6.13
C GLU A 191 1.17 -20.12 -6.50
N ALA A 192 0.89 -19.25 -5.53
CA ALA A 192 0.23 -17.98 -5.79
C ALA A 192 1.04 -17.13 -6.77
N ALA A 193 2.36 -17.07 -6.58
CA ALA A 193 3.26 -16.34 -7.47
C ALA A 193 3.22 -16.90 -8.90
N LYS A 194 3.36 -18.22 -9.07
CA LYS A 194 3.26 -18.90 -10.38
C LYS A 194 1.99 -18.54 -11.13
N ILE A 195 0.86 -18.52 -10.44
CA ILE A 195 -0.43 -18.21 -11.05
C ILE A 195 -0.48 -16.73 -11.40
N LEU A 196 -0.26 -15.84 -10.44
CA LEU A 196 -0.42 -14.39 -10.65
C LEU A 196 0.56 -13.82 -11.68
N SER A 197 1.75 -14.41 -11.83
CA SER A 197 2.73 -13.97 -12.81
C SER A 197 2.56 -14.58 -14.20
N SER A 198 1.76 -15.65 -14.33
CA SER A 198 1.57 -16.34 -15.60
C SER A 198 0.52 -15.63 -16.47
N PRO A 199 0.80 -15.34 -17.75
CA PRO A 199 -0.19 -14.75 -18.66
C PRO A 199 -1.39 -15.67 -18.92
N ASP A 200 -1.16 -16.98 -18.94
CA ASP A 200 -2.15 -17.98 -19.39
C ASP A 200 -3.02 -18.52 -18.24
N SER A 201 -2.68 -18.20 -17.00
CA SER A 201 -3.43 -18.61 -15.81
C SER A 201 -4.71 -17.80 -15.57
N SER A 202 -4.91 -16.74 -16.36
CA SER A 202 -5.97 -15.77 -16.15
C SER A 202 -7.26 -16.16 -16.88
N GLU A 203 -8.31 -16.41 -16.10
CA GLU A 203 -9.68 -16.58 -16.62
C GLU A 203 -10.36 -15.24 -17.00
N SER A 204 -9.72 -14.10 -16.71
CA SER A 204 -10.29 -12.75 -16.93
C SER A 204 -10.67 -12.52 -18.41
N PRO A 205 -11.97 -12.29 -18.70
CA PRO A 205 -12.41 -11.95 -20.05
C PRO A 205 -11.78 -10.66 -20.57
N LYS A 206 -11.63 -9.60 -19.74
CA LYS A 206 -11.03 -8.35 -20.20
C LYS A 206 -9.55 -8.52 -20.55
N ARG A 207 -8.79 -9.32 -19.79
CA ARG A 207 -7.38 -9.61 -20.12
C ARG A 207 -7.23 -10.39 -21.42
N LYS A 208 -8.09 -11.40 -21.65
CA LYS A 208 -8.13 -12.13 -22.92
C LYS A 208 -8.45 -11.19 -24.08
N TRP A 209 -9.46 -10.34 -23.91
CA TRP A 209 -9.82 -9.33 -24.90
C TRP A 209 -8.67 -8.35 -25.18
N LEU A 210 -7.97 -7.86 -24.15
CA LEU A 210 -6.81 -6.97 -24.30
C LEU A 210 -5.67 -7.65 -25.07
N LYS A 211 -5.39 -8.92 -24.80
CA LYS A 211 -4.39 -9.71 -25.53
C LYS A 211 -4.80 -9.91 -26.99
N GLU A 212 -6.03 -10.32 -27.25
CA GLU A 212 -6.52 -10.65 -28.60
C GLU A 212 -6.72 -9.41 -29.49
N ASN A 213 -7.19 -8.29 -28.92
CA ASN A 213 -7.61 -7.12 -29.69
C ASN A 213 -6.59 -5.97 -29.68
N MET A 214 -5.74 -5.90 -28.66
CA MET A 214 -4.76 -4.82 -28.50
C MET A 214 -3.32 -5.32 -28.37
N ASN A 215 -3.09 -6.63 -28.38
CA ASN A 215 -1.79 -7.24 -28.10
C ASN A 215 -1.20 -6.76 -26.75
N LEU A 216 -2.07 -6.47 -25.78
CA LEU A 216 -1.71 -6.02 -24.44
C LEU A 216 -1.85 -7.18 -23.46
N GLU A 217 -0.71 -7.66 -22.96
CA GLU A 217 -0.68 -8.68 -21.93
C GLU A 217 -0.64 -8.08 -20.53
N VAL A 218 -1.50 -8.56 -19.65
CA VAL A 218 -1.56 -8.13 -18.25
C VAL A 218 -0.97 -9.22 -17.38
N HIS A 219 0.28 -9.04 -16.97
CA HIS A 219 1.00 -9.98 -16.10
C HIS A 219 1.62 -9.25 -14.92
N CYS A 220 1.85 -10.00 -13.83
CA CYS A 220 2.29 -9.48 -12.56
C CYS A 220 3.77 -9.77 -12.31
N HIS A 221 4.50 -8.76 -11.86
CA HIS A 221 5.80 -8.91 -11.24
C HIS A 221 5.63 -9.15 -9.75
N ILE A 222 6.38 -10.11 -9.21
CA ILE A 222 6.18 -10.57 -7.85
C ILE A 222 7.50 -10.61 -7.09
N GLY A 223 7.49 -10.01 -5.90
CA GLY A 223 8.52 -10.12 -4.89
C GLY A 223 8.05 -10.99 -3.72
N LEU A 224 8.85 -11.98 -3.36
CA LEU A 224 8.65 -12.83 -2.19
C LEU A 224 9.77 -12.59 -1.18
N ASN A 225 9.43 -12.57 0.10
CA ASN A 225 10.42 -12.43 1.17
C ASN A 225 9.90 -13.02 2.48
N ILE A 226 10.80 -13.22 3.44
CA ILE A 226 10.43 -13.56 4.81
C ILE A 226 11.13 -12.59 5.76
N GLY A 227 10.40 -12.13 6.77
CA GLY A 227 10.99 -11.38 7.86
C GLY A 227 10.00 -11.04 8.94
N ASP A 228 10.49 -10.35 9.95
CA ASP A 228 9.68 -9.92 11.07
C ASP A 228 8.89 -8.68 10.67
N VAL A 229 7.59 -8.74 10.90
CA VAL A 229 6.67 -7.63 10.65
C VAL A 229 5.92 -7.29 11.92
N ALA A 230 5.79 -6.00 12.18
CA ALA A 230 4.93 -5.47 13.21
C ALA A 230 3.49 -5.56 12.69
N LEU A 231 2.70 -6.50 13.22
CA LEU A 231 1.27 -6.59 12.98
C LEU A 231 0.54 -5.84 14.09
N GLY A 232 -0.19 -4.80 13.71
CA GLY A 232 -1.04 -4.07 14.63
C GLY A 232 -1.98 -3.16 13.89
N ALA A 233 -3.01 -2.72 14.60
CA ALA A 233 -3.89 -1.65 14.15
C ALA A 233 -3.08 -0.33 14.11
N MET A 234 -2.35 -0.13 13.02
CA MET A 234 -1.69 1.14 12.74
C MET A 234 -2.75 2.09 12.17
N GLY A 235 -3.59 2.63 13.07
CA GLY A 235 -4.83 3.32 12.71
C GLY A 235 -6.07 2.44 12.89
N ARG A 236 -7.27 2.93 12.52
CA ARG A 236 -8.55 2.27 12.87
C ARG A 236 -8.71 0.88 12.25
N GLY A 237 -8.32 -0.14 13.00
CA GLY A 237 -8.80 -1.51 12.82
C GLY A 237 -8.28 -2.28 11.62
N VAL A 238 -7.50 -1.67 10.71
CA VAL A 238 -6.78 -2.42 9.68
C VAL A 238 -5.46 -2.88 10.27
N ASN A 239 -5.37 -4.18 10.56
CA ASN A 239 -4.09 -4.81 10.87
C ASN A 239 -3.24 -4.71 9.60
N THR A 240 -2.17 -3.92 9.64
CA THR A 240 -1.25 -3.81 8.52
C THR A 240 0.14 -4.23 8.94
N ALA A 241 0.83 -4.96 8.07
CA ALA A 241 2.20 -5.34 8.29
C ALA A 241 3.14 -4.18 7.95
N VAL A 242 3.96 -3.78 8.91
CA VAL A 242 5.03 -2.79 8.72
C VAL A 242 6.35 -3.34 9.23
N GLY A 243 7.42 -3.02 8.53
CA GLY A 243 8.76 -3.41 8.93
C GLY A 243 9.74 -3.31 7.78
N GLU A 244 11.01 -3.46 8.09
CA GLU A 244 12.09 -3.52 7.10
C GLU A 244 11.84 -4.62 6.06
N ALA A 245 11.37 -5.79 6.51
CA ALA A 245 11.06 -6.91 5.64
C ALA A 245 10.03 -6.55 4.56
N VAL A 246 8.99 -5.77 4.89
CA VAL A 246 7.98 -5.29 3.94
C VAL A 246 8.62 -4.39 2.90
N ASN A 247 9.44 -3.42 3.33
CA ASN A 247 10.15 -2.52 2.42
C ASN A 247 11.08 -3.29 1.47
N VAL A 248 11.82 -4.28 1.98
CA VAL A 248 12.67 -5.16 1.17
C VAL A 248 11.84 -5.93 0.14
N THR A 249 10.66 -6.46 0.51
CA THR A 249 9.78 -7.18 -0.44
C THR A 249 9.35 -6.29 -1.61
N PHE A 250 8.95 -5.05 -1.36
CA PHE A 250 8.63 -4.09 -2.43
C PHE A 250 9.83 -3.82 -3.34
N ARG A 251 11.05 -3.79 -2.79
CA ARG A 251 12.27 -3.61 -3.60
C ARG A 251 12.63 -4.85 -4.40
N ILE A 252 12.43 -6.04 -3.85
CA ILE A 252 12.60 -7.31 -4.57
C ILE A 252 11.62 -7.37 -5.73
N GLU A 253 10.34 -7.03 -5.52
CA GLU A 253 9.38 -6.89 -6.62
C GLU A 253 9.93 -5.91 -7.66
N SER A 254 10.40 -4.73 -7.26
CA SER A 254 10.87 -3.74 -8.24
C SER A 254 12.09 -4.20 -9.04
N LEU A 255 12.92 -5.09 -8.49
CA LEU A 255 14.08 -5.68 -9.18
C LEU A 255 13.71 -6.64 -10.32
N THR A 256 12.50 -7.21 -10.32
CA THR A 256 11.99 -8.09 -11.39
C THR A 256 12.14 -7.45 -12.77
N ARG A 257 11.84 -6.15 -12.87
CA ARG A 257 11.96 -5.35 -14.09
C ARG A 257 13.40 -5.28 -14.60
N LYS A 258 14.36 -5.12 -13.70
CA LYS A 258 15.79 -5.03 -14.02
C LYS A 258 16.34 -6.39 -14.44
N LEU A 259 15.90 -7.46 -13.78
CA LEU A 259 16.36 -8.82 -14.04
C LEU A 259 15.56 -9.55 -15.11
N GLN A 260 14.51 -8.91 -15.63
CA GLN A 260 13.66 -9.45 -16.70
C GLN A 260 13.02 -10.80 -16.37
N VAL A 261 12.77 -11.02 -15.08
CA VAL A 261 12.14 -12.23 -14.55
C VAL A 261 10.87 -11.86 -13.77
N PRO A 262 9.79 -12.65 -13.91
CA PRO A 262 8.49 -12.31 -13.34
C PRO A 262 8.42 -12.45 -11.82
N VAL A 263 9.19 -13.36 -11.22
CA VAL A 263 9.13 -13.67 -9.80
C VAL A 263 10.53 -13.70 -9.21
N LEU A 264 10.74 -12.91 -8.17
CA LEU A 264 11.96 -12.93 -7.36
C LEU A 264 11.63 -13.22 -5.90
N ALA A 265 12.47 -14.04 -5.28
CA ALA A 265 12.44 -14.32 -3.85
C ALA A 265 13.75 -13.85 -3.20
N GLY A 266 13.67 -13.19 -2.05
CA GLY A 266 14.86 -12.87 -1.25
C GLY A 266 15.44 -14.12 -0.58
N ALA A 267 16.74 -14.13 -0.29
CA ALA A 267 17.39 -15.25 0.40
C ALA A 267 16.66 -15.76 1.67
N PRO A 268 16.09 -14.90 2.54
CA PRO A 268 15.31 -15.37 3.70
C PRO A 268 14.15 -16.30 3.33
N PHE A 269 13.56 -16.13 2.14
CA PHE A 269 12.47 -16.97 1.64
C PHE A 269 12.91 -18.39 1.26
N LEU A 270 14.20 -18.66 1.05
CA LEU A 270 14.74 -20.00 0.78
C LEU A 270 15.54 -20.59 1.94
N ASN A 271 15.97 -19.77 2.90
CA ASN A 271 16.69 -20.24 4.07
C ASN A 271 15.92 -21.35 4.81
N GLY A 272 16.55 -22.52 4.93
CA GLY A 272 15.97 -23.70 5.59
C GLY A 272 14.99 -24.51 4.75
N TRP A 273 14.83 -24.20 3.45
CA TRP A 273 13.92 -24.92 2.53
C TRP A 273 14.68 -25.53 1.35
N ALA A 274 15.18 -26.75 1.51
CA ALA A 274 16.04 -27.42 0.54
C ALA A 274 15.32 -27.72 -0.79
N GLU A 275 14.05 -28.12 -0.74
CA GLU A 275 13.22 -28.36 -1.93
C GLU A 275 12.96 -27.06 -2.71
N GLY A 276 12.92 -25.92 -2.01
CA GLY A 276 12.81 -24.61 -2.65
C GLY A 276 13.98 -24.30 -3.58
N LEU A 277 15.18 -24.80 -3.30
CA LEU A 277 16.35 -24.63 -4.17
C LEU A 277 16.25 -25.40 -5.50
N GLN A 278 15.30 -26.34 -5.62
CA GLN A 278 14.97 -26.99 -6.89
C GLN A 278 13.98 -26.16 -7.72
N LEU A 279 13.26 -25.23 -7.07
CA LEU A 279 12.26 -24.37 -7.70
C LEU A 279 12.80 -22.99 -8.02
N TYR A 280 13.90 -22.56 -7.41
CA TYR A 280 14.47 -21.22 -7.58
C TYR A 280 15.95 -21.29 -7.96
N GLN A 281 16.37 -20.47 -8.91
CA GLN A 281 17.77 -20.30 -9.30
C GLN A 281 18.34 -19.01 -8.70
N ASN A 282 19.59 -19.02 -8.25
CA ASN A 282 20.24 -17.82 -7.75
C ASN A 282 20.32 -16.75 -8.86
N ALA A 283 19.87 -15.53 -8.54
CA ALA A 283 19.87 -14.40 -9.46
C ALA A 283 20.84 -13.29 -8.99
N GLY A 284 21.76 -13.61 -8.07
CA GLY A 284 22.82 -12.75 -7.58
C GLY A 284 22.41 -11.79 -6.46
N ILE A 285 23.35 -10.92 -6.13
CA ILE A 285 23.27 -9.94 -5.05
C ILE A 285 23.14 -8.54 -5.65
N HIS A 286 22.11 -7.80 -5.25
CA HIS A 286 21.77 -6.50 -5.85
C HIS A 286 21.62 -5.40 -4.80
N PRO A 287 22.17 -4.21 -5.04
CA PRO A 287 21.87 -3.06 -4.19
C PRO A 287 20.40 -2.66 -4.38
N VAL A 288 19.70 -2.43 -3.27
CA VAL A 288 18.34 -1.90 -3.28
C VAL A 288 18.28 -0.55 -2.57
N LYS A 289 17.52 0.39 -3.11
CA LYS A 289 17.46 1.77 -2.59
C LYS A 289 16.95 1.78 -1.15
N GLY A 290 17.74 2.39 -0.26
CA GLY A 290 17.39 2.59 1.14
C GLY A 290 17.77 1.43 2.07
N GLN A 291 18.43 0.38 1.55
CA GLN A 291 19.06 -0.64 2.37
C GLN A 291 20.58 -0.43 2.40
N PRO A 292 21.23 -0.54 3.57
CA PRO A 292 22.67 -0.41 3.68
C PRO A 292 23.39 -1.60 3.01
N ASP A 293 22.83 -2.79 3.16
CA ASP A 293 23.38 -4.03 2.61
C ASP A 293 22.64 -4.45 1.33
N PRO A 294 23.36 -5.01 0.34
CA PRO A 294 22.73 -5.51 -0.88
C PRO A 294 21.94 -6.80 -0.57
N VAL A 295 20.88 -7.03 -1.35
CA VAL A 295 19.95 -8.15 -1.15
C VAL A 295 20.26 -9.26 -2.15
N GLU A 296 20.45 -10.46 -1.65
CA GLU A 296 20.52 -11.68 -2.46
C GLU A 296 19.11 -12.13 -2.87
N VAL A 297 18.93 -12.40 -4.16
CA VAL A 297 17.64 -12.80 -4.73
C VAL A 297 17.76 -14.04 -5.60
N TYR A 298 16.64 -14.76 -5.73
CA TYR A 298 16.51 -15.97 -6.51
C TYR A 298 15.29 -15.85 -7.43
N SER A 299 15.43 -16.26 -8.68
CA SER A 299 14.35 -16.30 -9.66
C SER A 299 13.65 -17.64 -9.61
N LEU A 300 12.32 -17.63 -9.68
CA LEU A 300 11.55 -18.86 -9.80
C LEU A 300 11.81 -19.53 -11.16
N ILE A 301 12.06 -20.84 -11.15
CA ILE A 301 12.28 -21.69 -12.32
C ILE A 301 10.91 -22.03 -12.95
N ASP A 302 10.89 -22.23 -14.27
CA ASP A 302 9.68 -22.54 -15.07
C ASP A 302 8.63 -21.43 -15.18
N VAL A 303 9.03 -20.18 -14.95
CA VAL A 303 8.24 -19.03 -15.41
C VAL A 303 8.93 -18.42 -16.63
N PRO A 304 8.26 -18.29 -17.79
CA PRO A 304 8.90 -17.81 -19.01
C PRO A 304 9.64 -16.49 -18.78
N THR A 305 10.91 -16.44 -19.14
CA THR A 305 11.69 -15.20 -19.17
C THR A 305 11.00 -14.23 -20.12
N MET A 306 10.80 -12.99 -19.69
CA MET A 306 10.04 -12.03 -20.49
C MET A 306 10.89 -11.48 -21.63
N SER A 307 10.41 -11.64 -22.86
CA SER A 307 10.85 -10.81 -23.98
C SER A 307 10.29 -9.38 -23.81
N PHE A 308 11.09 -8.39 -24.19
CA PHE A 308 10.74 -6.96 -24.16
C PHE A 308 10.56 -6.46 -25.58
#